data_AF-A0A023BRC1-F1
#
_entry.id   AF-A0A023BRC1-F1
#
_cell.length_a   1.000
_cell.length_b   1.000
_cell.length_c   1.000
_cell.angle_alpha   90.00
_cell.angle_beta   90.00
_cell.angle_gamma   90.00
#
_symmetry.space_group_name_H-M   'P 1'
#
loop_
_entity.id
_entity.type
_entity.pdbx_description
1 polymer ?
#
loop_
_entity_poly.entity_id
_entity_poly.type
_entity_poly.pdbx_seq_one_letter_code
_entity_poly.pdbx_strand_id
1 'polypeptide(L)'
;MKNKIISTHRITGTSIFIFITALFFLYSCNKEEESIPASELESVNEEIILVPKTLATIKLSNNVDLVFRSELDGVVMEAKGNTDNYNGLGGLKALSSLEIFLALTDNDVEVPGDLLLIEENQKVKIRAQERNIIEKHNKILAAKDSQILQKFEGSYCVGSANYNTYDQSGKYYRIYNNYNAGAAGTTFYSSGKQGASKCKRLELEITNCNANSSIKVRTYYKNVFGNYKIKKTINVAPHTCSTYRKTFPSKRYRRTSISSSGNLNNHRFGGYLLYTRY
;
A
#
# COMPACT_ATOMS: atom_id res chain seq x y z
N MET A 1 1.13 13.78 63.81
CA MET A 1 0.17 13.03 62.96
C MET A 1 0.06 13.74 61.63
N LYS A 2 0.32 13.03 60.52
CA LYS A 2 0.38 13.57 59.16
C LYS A 2 -1.03 13.57 58.55
N ASN A 3 -1.56 14.72 58.16
CA ASN A 3 -2.74 14.79 57.29
C ASN A 3 -2.28 15.01 55.84
N LYS A 4 -2.65 14.04 55.00
CA LYS A 4 -2.27 13.89 53.60
C LYS A 4 -3.32 14.61 52.76
N ILE A 5 -2.94 15.69 52.09
CA ILE A 5 -3.79 16.36 51.09
C ILE A 5 -3.74 15.51 49.82
N ILE A 6 -4.88 14.93 49.44
CA ILE A 6 -5.05 14.25 48.16
C ILE A 6 -5.40 15.32 47.13
N SER A 7 -4.44 15.66 46.26
CA SER A 7 -4.70 16.43 45.05
C SER A 7 -5.35 15.52 44.00
N THR A 8 -6.64 15.70 43.76
CA THR A 8 -7.31 15.18 42.57
C THR A 8 -7.06 16.14 41.40
N HIS A 9 -6.05 15.84 40.58
CA HIS A 9 -5.95 16.44 39.25
C HIS A 9 -7.04 15.85 38.35
N ARG A 10 -8.10 16.63 38.11
CA ARG A 10 -8.96 16.46 36.94
C ARG A 10 -8.16 16.87 35.71
N ILE A 11 -7.69 15.88 34.95
CA ILE A 11 -7.19 16.11 33.59
C ILE A 11 -8.42 16.28 32.71
N THR A 12 -8.76 17.53 32.41
CA THR A 12 -9.84 17.91 31.50
C THR A 12 -9.49 17.47 30.07
N GLY A 13 -10.37 16.66 29.47
CA GLY A 13 -10.21 16.01 28.16
C GLY A 13 -10.22 16.94 26.94
N THR A 14 -9.84 18.20 27.09
CA THR A 14 -9.72 19.18 26.01
C THR A 14 -8.33 19.17 25.34
N SER A 15 -7.28 18.73 26.03
CA SER A 15 -5.92 18.69 25.47
C SER A 15 -5.64 17.50 24.55
N ILE A 16 -6.47 16.44 24.60
CA ILE A 16 -6.33 15.26 23.71
C ILE A 16 -6.92 15.55 22.32
N PHE A 17 -7.96 16.39 22.22
CA PHE A 17 -8.61 16.69 20.95
C PHE A 17 -7.78 17.60 20.02
N ILE A 18 -6.99 18.53 20.58
CA ILE A 18 -6.18 19.47 19.79
C ILE A 18 -4.98 18.77 19.14
N PHE A 19 -4.42 17.75 19.79
CA PHE A 19 -3.31 16.96 19.24
C PHE A 19 -3.74 16.13 18.03
N ILE A 20 -4.95 15.56 18.05
CA ILE A 20 -5.49 14.79 16.92
C ILE A 20 -5.70 15.74 15.73
N THR A 21 -6.23 16.97 15.92
CA THR A 21 -6.44 17.95 14.83
C THR A 21 -5.16 18.38 14.08
N ALA A 22 -4.01 18.48 14.77
CA ALA A 22 -2.73 18.80 14.13
C ALA A 22 -2.11 17.58 13.40
N LEU A 23 -2.33 16.37 13.93
CA LEU A 23 -1.94 15.09 13.31
C LEU A 23 -2.59 14.82 11.94
N PHE A 24 -3.78 15.39 11.65
CA PHE A 24 -4.49 15.16 10.38
C PHE A 24 -3.83 15.84 9.15
N PHE A 25 -2.98 16.85 9.34
CA PHE A 25 -2.47 17.64 8.21
C PHE A 25 -1.30 17.00 7.45
N LEU A 26 -0.55 16.09 8.08
CA LEU A 26 0.67 15.51 7.49
C LEU A 26 0.42 14.36 6.50
N TYR A 27 -0.80 13.78 6.50
CA TYR A 27 -1.15 12.61 5.68
C TYR A 27 -2.30 12.84 4.70
N SER A 28 -2.88 14.04 4.72
CA SER A 28 -3.99 14.34 3.83
C SER A 28 -3.47 14.69 2.43
N CYS A 29 -3.99 14.01 1.41
CA CYS A 29 -3.87 14.38 0.00
C CYS A 29 -4.30 15.84 -0.31
N ASN A 30 -4.87 16.54 0.68
CA ASN A 30 -5.31 17.93 0.57
C ASN A 30 -4.17 18.95 0.64
N LYS A 31 -3.02 18.64 1.27
CA LYS A 31 -1.91 19.60 1.42
C LYS A 31 -0.53 18.95 1.18
N GLU A 32 -0.16 18.77 -0.09
CA GLU A 32 1.25 19.01 -0.44
C GLU A 32 1.40 20.54 -0.49
N GLU A 33 2.15 21.13 0.44
CA GLU A 33 2.66 22.48 0.28
C GLU A 33 3.38 22.54 -1.07
N GLU A 34 2.89 23.42 -1.95
CA GLU A 34 3.64 23.83 -3.12
C GLU A 34 4.87 24.60 -2.62
N SER A 35 6.04 24.20 -3.13
CA SER A 35 7.36 24.76 -2.83
C SER A 35 7.97 24.33 -1.48
N ILE A 36 8.98 23.47 -1.55
CA ILE A 36 10.12 23.57 -0.63
C ILE A 36 11.22 24.27 -1.46
N PRO A 37 11.48 25.56 -1.25
CA PRO A 37 12.68 26.20 -1.77
C PRO A 37 13.91 25.50 -1.18
N ALA A 38 14.97 25.38 -1.95
CA ALA A 38 16.17 24.62 -1.60
C ALA A 38 17.05 25.26 -0.49
N SER A 39 16.50 26.10 0.38
CA SER A 39 17.23 26.74 1.48
C SER A 39 16.31 26.93 2.67
N GLU A 40 16.31 25.94 3.57
CA GLU A 40 15.97 26.06 5.00
C GLU A 40 16.13 24.64 5.59
N LEU A 41 17.39 24.22 5.74
CA LEU A 41 17.73 23.28 6.80
C LEU A 41 17.73 24.09 8.09
N GLU A 42 17.18 23.51 9.15
CA GLU A 42 17.12 24.02 10.52
C GLU A 42 15.95 24.96 10.83
N SER A 43 14.73 24.40 10.82
CA SER A 43 13.81 24.71 11.90
C SER A 43 13.29 23.40 12.49
N VAL A 44 13.22 23.37 13.82
CA VAL A 44 12.85 22.22 14.65
C VAL A 44 11.38 21.87 14.39
N ASN A 45 11.13 21.12 13.31
CA ASN A 45 9.96 20.30 13.22
C ASN A 45 10.33 18.97 13.86
N GLU A 46 9.72 18.66 14.99
CA GLU A 46 9.56 17.28 15.40
C GLU A 46 8.77 16.59 14.28
N GLU A 47 9.47 16.12 13.24
CA GLU A 47 8.95 15.13 12.32
C GLU A 47 8.47 13.99 13.20
N ILE A 48 7.15 13.84 13.32
CA ILE A 48 6.57 12.64 13.88
C ILE A 48 7.01 11.52 12.95
N ILE A 49 8.12 10.87 13.30
CA ILE A 49 8.63 9.69 12.61
C ILE A 49 7.53 8.65 12.76
N LEU A 50 6.70 8.50 11.74
CA LEU A 50 5.71 7.43 11.70
C LEU A 50 6.46 6.12 11.55
N VAL A 51 6.72 5.52 12.71
CA VAL A 51 7.26 4.18 12.80
C VAL A 51 6.27 3.28 12.08
N PRO A 52 6.73 2.51 11.06
CA PRO A 52 5.86 1.61 10.34
C PRO A 52 5.07 0.73 11.31
N LYS A 53 3.74 0.82 11.27
CA LYS A 53 2.86 0.11 12.20
C LYS A 53 1.81 -0.69 11.45
N THR A 54 1.56 -1.91 11.90
CA THR A 54 0.43 -2.71 11.42
C THR A 54 -0.86 -2.12 11.96
N LEU A 55 -1.77 -1.79 11.04
CA LEU A 55 -3.08 -1.22 11.31
C LEU A 55 -4.13 -2.31 11.53
N ALA A 56 -4.10 -3.34 10.68
CA ALA A 56 -4.99 -4.48 10.77
C ALA A 56 -4.42 -5.66 9.98
N THR A 57 -4.76 -6.88 10.42
CA THR A 57 -4.60 -8.10 9.65
C THR A 57 -5.96 -8.75 9.49
N ILE A 58 -6.38 -8.99 8.24
CA ILE A 58 -7.63 -9.68 7.91
C ILE A 58 -7.29 -11.03 7.29
N LYS A 59 -7.78 -12.11 7.87
CA LYS A 59 -7.62 -13.47 7.34
C LYS A 59 -8.78 -13.81 6.41
N LEU A 60 -8.46 -14.13 5.15
CA LEU A 60 -9.41 -14.60 4.16
C LEU A 60 -9.66 -16.12 4.31
N SER A 61 -10.78 -16.57 3.76
CA SER A 61 -11.21 -17.98 3.77
C SER A 61 -10.23 -18.94 3.06
N ASN A 62 -9.42 -18.46 2.12
CA ASN A 62 -8.45 -19.24 1.37
C ASN A 62 -7.03 -19.22 1.98
N ASN A 63 -6.91 -18.99 3.29
CA ASN A 63 -5.64 -18.91 4.02
C ASN A 63 -4.67 -17.83 3.49
N VAL A 64 -5.25 -16.72 3.00
CA VAL A 64 -4.50 -15.52 2.62
C VAL A 64 -4.72 -14.46 3.69
N ASP A 65 -3.62 -13.91 4.21
CA ASP A 65 -3.67 -12.76 5.12
C ASP A 65 -3.51 -11.46 4.35
N LEU A 66 -4.41 -10.51 4.59
CA LEU A 66 -4.30 -9.12 4.16
C LEU A 66 -3.79 -8.28 5.33
N VAL A 67 -2.63 -7.68 5.15
CA VAL A 67 -1.98 -6.84 6.15
C VAL A 67 -2.02 -5.39 5.69
N PHE A 68 -2.66 -4.54 6.49
CA PHE A 68 -2.66 -3.10 6.33
C PHE A 68 -1.59 -2.49 7.24
N ARG A 69 -0.74 -1.63 6.70
CA ARG A 69 0.33 -0.94 7.44
C ARG A 69 0.37 0.53 7.10
N SER A 70 0.60 1.34 8.13
CA SER A 70 1.05 2.70 7.96
C SER A 70 2.56 2.70 7.74
N GLU A 71 3.02 3.47 6.76
CA GLU A 71 4.44 3.78 6.52
C GLU A 71 4.59 5.31 6.46
N LEU A 72 5.83 5.80 6.61
CA LEU A 72 6.15 7.24 6.64
C LEU A 72 5.45 8.07 5.53
N ASP A 73 5.33 7.53 4.32
CA ASP A 73 4.75 8.20 3.16
C ASP A 73 3.43 7.56 2.68
N GLY A 74 2.63 6.97 3.59
CA GLY A 74 1.26 6.55 3.28
C GLY A 74 0.93 5.12 3.72
N VAL A 75 -0.15 4.56 3.19
CA VAL A 75 -0.67 3.25 3.63
C VAL A 75 -0.37 2.17 2.62
N VAL A 76 0.10 1.04 3.14
CA VAL A 76 0.36 -0.20 2.38
C VAL A 76 -0.69 -1.25 2.72
N MET A 77 -1.19 -1.94 1.71
CA MET A 77 -1.85 -3.23 1.85
C MET A 77 -0.99 -4.30 1.17
N GLU A 78 -0.67 -5.36 1.91
CA GLU A 78 0.03 -6.53 1.39
C GLU A 78 -0.83 -7.77 1.57
N ALA A 79 -0.86 -8.64 0.55
CA ALA A 79 -1.45 -9.97 0.66
C ALA A 79 -0.48 -11.00 0.10
N LYS A 80 -0.41 -12.16 0.73
CA LYS A 80 0.41 -13.29 0.26
C LYS A 80 -0.37 -14.59 0.33
N GLY A 81 -0.23 -15.41 -0.69
CA GLY A 81 -0.76 -16.77 -0.70
C GLY A 81 0.02 -17.68 -1.61
N ASN A 82 -0.12 -18.99 -1.39
CA ASN A 82 0.36 -19.99 -2.33
C ASN A 82 -0.41 -19.84 -3.65
N THR A 83 0.30 -19.86 -4.78
CA THR A 83 -0.29 -19.72 -6.12
C THR A 83 -1.46 -20.67 -6.36
N ASP A 84 -1.40 -21.91 -5.88
CA ASP A 84 -2.43 -22.94 -6.10
C ASP A 84 -3.77 -22.59 -5.43
N ASN A 85 -3.70 -21.82 -4.34
CA ASN A 85 -4.86 -21.42 -3.52
C ASN A 85 -5.18 -19.92 -3.64
N TYR A 86 -4.35 -19.16 -4.35
CA TYR A 86 -4.51 -17.73 -4.50
C TYR A 86 -5.52 -17.45 -5.60
N ASN A 87 -6.78 -17.35 -5.19
CA ASN A 87 -7.83 -16.92 -6.08
C ASN A 87 -7.68 -15.45 -6.49
N GLY A 88 -6.73 -14.68 -5.96
CA GLY A 88 -6.62 -13.26 -6.30
C GLY A 88 -7.56 -12.39 -5.48
N LEU A 89 -7.42 -11.08 -5.62
CA LEU A 89 -8.30 -10.10 -4.96
C LEU A 89 -9.55 -9.75 -5.80
N GLY A 90 -9.71 -10.33 -7.00
CA GLY A 90 -10.95 -10.25 -7.81
C GLY A 90 -11.63 -8.88 -7.82
N GLY A 91 -12.87 -8.83 -7.31
CA GLY A 91 -13.71 -7.62 -7.23
C GLY A 91 -13.15 -6.51 -6.33
N LEU A 92 -12.18 -6.82 -5.46
CA LEU A 92 -11.48 -5.83 -4.65
C LEU A 92 -10.39 -5.09 -5.44
N LYS A 93 -10.10 -5.48 -6.69
CA LYS A 93 -9.01 -4.86 -7.47
C LYS A 93 -9.20 -3.37 -7.72
N ALA A 94 -10.43 -2.92 -7.94
CA ALA A 94 -10.72 -1.51 -8.20
C ALA A 94 -10.72 -0.64 -6.94
N LEU A 95 -10.86 -1.24 -5.76
CA LEU A 95 -11.11 -0.55 -4.49
C LEU A 95 -9.84 0.07 -3.87
N SER A 96 -10.02 1.13 -3.09
CA SER A 96 -8.98 1.69 -2.22
C SER A 96 -8.68 0.77 -1.02
N SER A 97 -7.58 1.01 -0.30
CA SER A 97 -7.28 0.23 0.92
C SER A 97 -8.38 0.36 1.99
N LEU A 98 -8.99 1.54 2.12
CA LEU A 98 -10.10 1.74 3.05
C LEU A 98 -11.35 1.00 2.57
N GLU A 99 -11.70 1.11 1.28
CA GLU A 99 -12.83 0.39 0.71
C GLU A 99 -12.69 -1.13 0.86
N ILE A 100 -11.48 -1.67 0.69
CA ILE A 100 -11.19 -3.09 0.90
C ILE A 100 -11.42 -3.46 2.36
N PHE A 101 -10.91 -2.65 3.30
CA PHE A 101 -11.14 -2.88 4.73
C PHE A 101 -12.63 -2.93 5.06
N LEU A 102 -13.41 -1.94 4.60
CA LEU A 102 -14.86 -1.88 4.82
C LEU A 102 -15.62 -3.03 4.14
N ALA A 103 -15.18 -3.44 2.95
CA ALA A 103 -15.79 -4.53 2.19
C ALA A 103 -15.55 -5.89 2.86
N LEU A 104 -14.44 -6.06 3.59
CA LEU A 104 -14.07 -7.32 4.23
C LEU A 104 -14.47 -7.41 5.71
N THR A 105 -14.99 -6.35 6.31
CA THR A 105 -15.32 -6.31 7.75
C THR A 105 -16.77 -5.94 7.99
N ASP A 106 -17.35 -6.46 9.06
CA ASP A 106 -18.70 -6.12 9.50
C ASP A 106 -18.79 -4.66 9.96
N ASN A 107 -20.02 -4.16 10.09
CA ASN A 107 -20.25 -2.75 10.37
C ASN A 107 -19.90 -2.33 11.80
N ASP A 108 -19.85 -3.30 12.73
CA ASP A 108 -19.42 -3.12 14.11
C ASP A 108 -17.89 -3.13 14.28
N VAL A 109 -17.15 -3.49 13.24
CA VAL A 109 -15.68 -3.48 13.27
C VAL A 109 -15.15 -2.06 13.10
N GLU A 110 -14.40 -1.62 14.11
CA GLU A 110 -13.76 -0.31 14.18
C GLU A 110 -12.76 -0.08 13.04
N VAL A 111 -12.66 1.16 12.55
CA VAL A 111 -11.82 1.53 11.40
C VAL A 111 -10.49 2.14 11.89
N PRO A 112 -9.33 1.63 11.42
CA PRO A 112 -8.05 2.29 11.66
C PRO A 112 -8.01 3.71 11.09
N GLY A 113 -7.72 4.70 11.93
CA GLY A 113 -7.70 6.13 11.55
C GLY A 113 -6.80 6.43 10.34
N ASP A 114 -5.63 5.80 10.26
CA ASP A 114 -4.68 6.01 9.15
C ASP A 114 -5.27 5.63 7.77
N LEU A 115 -6.22 4.69 7.69
CA LEU A 115 -6.90 4.35 6.44
C LEU A 115 -7.85 5.46 5.98
N LEU A 116 -8.49 6.16 6.91
CA LEU A 116 -9.34 7.33 6.64
C LEU A 116 -8.54 8.55 6.18
N LEU A 117 -7.34 8.74 6.72
CA LEU A 117 -6.50 9.90 6.43
C LEU A 117 -6.15 9.99 4.94
N ILE A 118 -5.72 8.87 4.36
CA ILE A 118 -5.20 8.79 2.99
C ILE A 118 -6.31 8.68 1.92
N GLU A 119 -7.57 8.41 2.31
CA GLU A 119 -8.66 8.30 1.34
C GLU A 119 -8.97 9.66 0.68
N GLU A 120 -9.35 9.66 -0.59
CA GLU A 120 -9.79 10.87 -1.32
C GLU A 120 -11.29 10.86 -1.58
N ASN A 121 -11.89 9.68 -1.69
CA ASN A 121 -13.32 9.53 -1.95
C ASN A 121 -14.14 9.87 -0.70
N GLN A 122 -14.76 11.04 -0.69
CA GLN A 122 -15.57 11.53 0.42
C GLN A 122 -16.74 10.60 0.76
N LYS A 123 -17.34 9.93 -0.22
CA LYS A 123 -18.43 8.97 0.04
C LYS A 123 -17.94 7.76 0.85
N VAL A 124 -16.71 7.31 0.59
CA VAL A 124 -16.09 6.21 1.34
C VAL A 124 -15.74 6.66 2.75
N LYS A 125 -15.20 7.88 2.91
CA LYS A 125 -14.91 8.45 4.24
C LYS A 125 -16.14 8.53 5.11
N ILE A 126 -17.23 9.09 4.59
CA ILE A 126 -18.50 9.23 5.32
C ILE A 126 -18.97 7.85 5.81
N ARG A 127 -18.98 6.83 4.93
CA ARG A 127 -19.33 5.46 5.31
C ARG A 127 -18.41 4.88 6.40
N ALA A 128 -17.11 5.16 6.33
CA ALA A 128 -16.18 4.71 7.36
C ALA A 128 -16.36 5.45 8.69
N GLN A 129 -16.80 6.72 8.67
CA GLN A 129 -17.08 7.54 9.85
C GLN A 129 -18.35 7.14 10.59
N GLU A 130 -19.21 6.31 9.98
CA GLU A 130 -20.33 5.66 10.67
C GLU A 130 -19.86 4.61 11.69
N ARG A 131 -18.59 4.21 11.64
CA ARG A 131 -17.97 3.24 12.56
C ARG A 131 -17.04 3.96 13.54
N ASN A 132 -16.82 3.34 14.71
CA ASN A 132 -15.83 3.83 15.66
C ASN A 132 -14.42 3.81 15.05
N ILE A 133 -13.60 4.79 15.43
CA ILE A 133 -12.23 4.94 14.93
C ILE A 133 -11.25 4.48 16.01
N ILE A 134 -10.31 3.61 15.61
CA ILE A 134 -9.25 3.10 16.48
C ILE A 134 -7.88 3.37 15.84
N GLU A 135 -6.82 3.26 16.63
CA GLU A 135 -5.46 3.36 16.11
C GLU A 135 -5.05 2.11 15.29
N LYS A 136 -5.32 0.92 15.83
CA LYS A 136 -5.00 -0.38 15.21
C LYS A 136 -5.78 -1.53 15.83
N HIS A 137 -5.90 -2.62 15.08
CA HIS A 137 -6.35 -3.92 15.56
C HIS A 137 -5.16 -4.75 16.02
N ASN A 138 -5.22 -5.23 17.27
CA ASN A 138 -4.20 -6.13 17.82
C ASN A 138 -4.50 -7.61 17.53
N LYS A 139 -5.75 -7.93 17.20
CA LYS A 139 -6.19 -9.29 16.85
C LYS A 139 -6.32 -9.42 15.33
N ILE A 140 -6.13 -10.63 14.83
CA ILE A 140 -6.44 -10.97 13.43
C ILE A 140 -7.96 -10.98 13.29
N LEU A 141 -8.47 -10.21 12.33
CA LEU A 141 -9.88 -10.15 11.99
C LEU A 141 -10.20 -11.28 11.00
N ALA A 142 -11.36 -11.91 11.16
CA ALA A 142 -11.91 -12.77 10.13
C ALA A 142 -12.58 -11.90 9.06
N ALA A 143 -12.38 -12.22 7.79
CA ALA A 143 -13.14 -11.58 6.72
C ALA A 143 -14.61 -12.00 6.81
N LYS A 144 -15.55 -11.07 6.68
CA LYS A 144 -16.95 -11.42 6.40
C LYS A 144 -17.06 -12.08 5.03
N ASP A 145 -17.95 -13.06 4.90
CA ASP A 145 -17.99 -14.06 3.82
C ASP A 145 -17.52 -13.56 2.44
N SER A 146 -16.53 -14.27 1.89
CA SER A 146 -15.63 -13.78 0.86
C SER A 146 -16.09 -14.07 -0.57
N GLN A 147 -17.37 -13.87 -0.90
CA GLN A 147 -17.87 -13.98 -2.30
C GLN A 147 -17.20 -12.97 -3.26
N ILE A 148 -16.43 -12.02 -2.73
CA ILE A 148 -15.71 -10.99 -3.49
C ILE A 148 -14.37 -11.52 -4.06
N LEU A 149 -13.88 -12.66 -3.56
CA LEU A 149 -12.69 -13.33 -4.09
C LEU A 149 -13.10 -14.13 -5.33
N GLN A 150 -12.83 -13.58 -6.51
CA GLN A 150 -13.06 -14.28 -7.77
C GLN A 150 -11.82 -15.05 -8.15
N LYS A 151 -11.97 -16.31 -8.58
CA LYS A 151 -10.87 -17.14 -9.11
C LYS A 151 -10.08 -16.32 -10.12
N PHE A 152 -8.78 -16.32 -9.93
CA PHE A 152 -7.84 -15.65 -10.80
C PHE A 152 -7.93 -16.23 -12.22
N GLU A 153 -8.53 -15.47 -13.14
CA GLU A 153 -8.59 -15.81 -14.55
C GLU A 153 -7.25 -15.46 -15.22
N GLY A 154 -6.37 -16.46 -15.28
CA GLY A 154 -5.17 -16.41 -16.12
C GLY A 154 -3.96 -16.98 -15.42
N SER A 155 -3.47 -18.13 -15.86
CA SER A 155 -2.14 -18.57 -15.46
C SER A 155 -1.11 -17.62 -16.08
N TYR A 156 -0.73 -16.55 -15.38
CA TYR A 156 0.38 -15.70 -15.79
C TYR A 156 1.73 -16.47 -15.86
N CYS A 157 1.74 -17.76 -15.51
CA CYS A 157 2.89 -18.64 -15.58
C CYS A 157 2.89 -19.58 -16.78
N VAL A 158 1.87 -19.54 -17.64
CA VAL A 158 1.76 -20.40 -18.83
C VAL A 158 2.00 -19.59 -20.11
N GLY A 159 2.47 -20.28 -21.15
CA GLY A 159 2.67 -19.72 -22.49
C GLY A 159 4.02 -19.02 -22.68
N SER A 160 4.18 -18.41 -23.85
CA SER A 160 5.41 -17.71 -24.24
C SER A 160 5.62 -16.43 -23.44
N ALA A 161 6.87 -16.17 -23.06
CA ALA A 161 7.25 -14.99 -22.30
C ALA A 161 6.87 -13.70 -23.05
N ASN A 162 6.01 -12.87 -22.48
CA ASN A 162 5.63 -11.58 -23.03
C ASN A 162 5.25 -10.57 -21.95
N TYR A 163 5.19 -9.30 -22.34
CA TYR A 163 4.55 -8.26 -21.55
C TYR A 163 3.81 -7.29 -22.47
N ASN A 164 2.69 -6.74 -21.98
CA ASN A 164 1.93 -5.72 -22.66
C ASN A 164 1.89 -4.45 -21.80
N THR A 165 2.11 -3.30 -22.42
CA THR A 165 2.08 -2.00 -21.74
C THR A 165 0.90 -1.19 -22.25
N TYR A 166 0.19 -0.54 -21.33
CA TYR A 166 -0.97 0.28 -21.64
C TYR A 166 -0.83 1.60 -20.89
N ASP A 167 -1.00 2.70 -21.61
CA ASP A 167 -0.96 4.04 -21.05
C ASP A 167 -2.18 4.83 -21.53
N GLN A 168 -3.04 5.19 -20.59
CA GLN A 168 -4.21 6.06 -20.82
C GLN A 168 -4.20 7.15 -19.74
N SER A 169 -4.92 8.26 -19.96
CA SER A 169 -4.91 9.41 -19.05
C SER A 169 -5.08 9.01 -17.58
N GLY A 170 -3.99 9.13 -16.80
CA GLY A 170 -3.93 8.80 -15.37
C GLY A 170 -3.81 7.30 -15.01
N LYS A 171 -3.60 6.39 -15.97
CA LYS A 171 -3.42 4.93 -15.75
C LYS A 171 -2.30 4.34 -16.63
N TYR A 172 -1.22 3.85 -16.01
CA TYR A 172 -0.06 3.26 -16.68
C TYR A 172 0.13 1.88 -16.10
N TYR A 173 -0.11 0.85 -16.90
CA TYR A 173 -0.04 -0.51 -16.43
C TYR A 173 0.69 -1.44 -17.38
N ARG A 174 1.33 -2.45 -16.81
CA ARG A 174 2.00 -3.52 -17.53
C ARG A 174 1.56 -4.86 -16.99
N ILE A 175 1.20 -5.76 -17.90
CA ILE A 175 0.90 -7.17 -17.60
C ILE A 175 2.08 -8.00 -18.09
N TYR A 176 2.50 -8.97 -17.29
CA TYR A 176 3.58 -9.92 -17.58
C TYR A 176 3.04 -11.33 -17.60
N ASN A 177 3.41 -12.08 -18.63
CA ASN A 177 3.11 -13.50 -18.77
C ASN A 177 4.42 -14.27 -18.92
N ASN A 178 4.68 -15.21 -18.00
CA ASN A 178 5.82 -16.11 -17.96
C ASN A 178 7.17 -15.41 -18.27
N TYR A 179 7.34 -14.20 -17.74
CA TYR A 179 8.40 -13.28 -18.13
C TYR A 179 9.66 -13.50 -17.30
N ASN A 180 10.83 -13.23 -17.91
CA ASN A 180 12.13 -13.38 -17.24
C ASN A 180 12.35 -12.26 -16.21
N ALA A 181 12.57 -12.64 -14.96
CA ALA A 181 13.00 -11.70 -13.93
C ALA A 181 14.38 -11.11 -14.29
N GLY A 182 14.53 -9.79 -14.12
CA GLY A 182 15.76 -9.06 -14.48
C GLY A 182 15.98 -8.80 -15.97
N ALA A 183 15.05 -9.21 -16.86
CA ALA A 183 15.09 -8.81 -18.27
C ALA A 183 14.81 -7.30 -18.44
N ALA A 184 15.16 -6.73 -19.60
CA ALA A 184 14.99 -5.29 -19.88
C ALA A 184 13.57 -4.76 -19.60
N GLY A 185 12.54 -5.58 -19.88
CA GLY A 185 11.13 -5.23 -19.67
C GLY A 185 10.67 -5.20 -18.20
N THR A 186 11.48 -5.62 -17.24
CA THR A 186 11.07 -5.71 -15.82
C THR A 186 11.18 -4.39 -15.05
N THR A 187 11.77 -3.36 -15.67
CA THR A 187 11.78 -2.01 -15.09
C THR A 187 10.62 -1.19 -15.64
N PHE A 188 9.89 -0.57 -14.72
CA PHE A 188 8.66 0.17 -15.00
C PHE A 188 8.69 1.51 -14.28
N TYR A 189 8.39 2.59 -14.99
CA TYR A 189 8.45 3.95 -14.47
C TYR A 189 7.05 4.52 -14.37
N SER A 190 6.74 5.25 -13.30
CA SER A 190 5.59 6.15 -13.35
C SER A 190 5.97 7.32 -14.27
N SER A 191 5.17 7.65 -15.29
CA SER A 191 5.38 8.91 -16.01
C SER A 191 5.00 10.10 -15.12
N GLY A 192 5.59 11.27 -15.34
CA GLY A 192 5.07 12.51 -14.79
C GLY A 192 4.17 13.17 -15.82
N LYS A 193 2.85 13.02 -15.69
CA LYS A 193 1.90 13.73 -16.56
C LYS A 193 1.55 15.08 -15.92
N GLN A 194 1.45 16.14 -16.73
CA GLN A 194 0.89 17.41 -16.26
C GLN A 194 -0.56 17.18 -15.80
N GLY A 195 -0.95 17.75 -14.64
CA GLY A 195 -2.27 17.55 -14.04
C GLY A 195 -2.43 16.26 -13.22
N ALA A 196 -1.34 15.55 -12.92
CA ALA A 196 -1.35 14.39 -12.03
C ALA A 196 -1.96 14.69 -10.66
N SER A 197 -2.61 13.68 -10.05
CA SER A 197 -3.11 13.82 -8.67
C SER A 197 -1.97 14.00 -7.68
N LYS A 198 -2.25 14.69 -6.58
CA LYS A 198 -1.35 14.79 -5.41
C LYS A 198 -1.14 13.43 -4.76
N CYS A 199 -2.13 12.54 -4.84
CA CYS A 199 -2.03 11.16 -4.35
C CYS A 199 -1.95 10.17 -5.50
N LYS A 200 -0.79 9.50 -5.54
CA LYS A 200 -0.50 8.44 -6.49
C LYS A 200 -0.70 7.10 -5.83
N ARG A 201 -1.05 6.11 -6.64
CA ARG A 201 -1.20 4.73 -6.18
C ARG A 201 -0.36 3.80 -7.04
N LEU A 202 0.49 3.03 -6.38
CA LEU A 202 1.18 1.88 -6.94
C LEU A 202 0.42 0.62 -6.53
N GLU A 203 0.12 -0.21 -7.49
CA GLU A 203 -0.48 -1.52 -7.31
C GLU A 203 0.32 -2.55 -8.10
N LEU A 204 0.57 -3.69 -7.48
CA LEU A 204 1.18 -4.84 -8.14
C LEU A 204 0.59 -6.12 -7.57
N GLU A 205 0.47 -7.11 -8.44
CA GLU A 205 0.12 -8.50 -8.12
C GLU A 205 1.09 -9.34 -8.91
N ILE A 206 2.07 -9.92 -8.22
CA ILE A 206 3.18 -10.64 -8.84
C ILE A 206 3.16 -12.08 -8.34
N THR A 207 3.04 -12.99 -9.29
CA THR A 207 3.12 -14.44 -9.08
C THR A 207 4.52 -14.91 -9.47
N ASN A 208 5.19 -15.57 -8.53
CA ASN A 208 6.45 -16.24 -8.82
C ASN A 208 6.17 -17.62 -9.41
N CYS A 209 6.51 -17.78 -10.69
CA CYS A 209 6.29 -19.02 -11.44
C CYS A 209 7.39 -20.05 -11.20
N ASN A 210 8.44 -19.68 -10.46
CA ASN A 210 9.52 -20.58 -10.10
C ASN A 210 9.24 -21.23 -8.73
N ALA A 211 9.34 -22.57 -8.68
CA ALA A 211 9.09 -23.36 -7.48
C ALA A 211 10.25 -23.41 -6.48
N ASN A 212 11.46 -22.99 -6.88
CA ASN A 212 12.69 -23.23 -6.13
C ASN A 212 13.39 -21.95 -5.64
N SER A 213 13.02 -20.79 -6.16
CA SER A 213 13.75 -19.55 -5.92
C SER A 213 12.83 -18.34 -5.80
N SER A 214 13.19 -17.41 -4.92
CA SER A 214 12.44 -16.17 -4.72
C SER A 214 12.76 -15.13 -5.78
N ILE A 215 11.81 -14.26 -6.06
CA ILE A 215 12.03 -13.01 -6.82
C ILE A 215 11.86 -11.80 -5.91
N LYS A 216 12.45 -10.68 -6.31
CA LYS A 216 12.45 -9.41 -5.61
C LYS A 216 11.83 -8.33 -6.47
N VAL A 217 10.78 -7.70 -5.95
CA VAL A 217 10.20 -6.49 -6.52
C VAL A 217 10.72 -5.30 -5.71
N ARG A 218 11.42 -4.38 -6.35
CA ARG A 218 11.97 -3.18 -5.70
C ARG A 218 11.26 -1.95 -6.19
N THR A 219 10.74 -1.14 -5.27
CA THR A 219 10.18 0.17 -5.57
C THR A 219 11.20 1.25 -5.21
N TYR A 220 11.22 2.31 -6.02
CA TYR A 220 12.18 3.40 -5.91
C TYR A 220 11.45 4.73 -5.99
N TYR A 221 12.07 5.75 -5.40
CA TYR A 221 11.70 7.15 -5.59
C TYR A 221 12.90 7.93 -6.13
N LYS A 222 12.64 8.92 -6.97
CA LYS A 222 13.66 9.86 -7.43
C LYS A 222 13.83 10.96 -6.38
N ASN A 223 15.04 11.11 -5.85
CA ASN A 223 15.36 12.17 -4.88
C ASN A 223 15.56 13.54 -5.57
N VAL A 224 15.79 14.60 -4.80
CA VAL A 224 16.01 15.97 -5.31
C VAL A 224 17.19 16.06 -6.28
N PHE A 225 18.21 15.23 -6.10
CA PHE A 225 19.40 15.16 -6.95
C PHE A 225 19.21 14.30 -8.21
N GLY A 226 17.98 13.85 -8.48
CA GLY A 226 17.65 13.04 -9.64
C GLY A 226 18.02 11.55 -9.55
N ASN A 227 18.54 11.09 -8.40
CA ASN A 227 18.94 9.71 -8.18
C ASN A 227 17.77 8.84 -7.68
N TYR A 228 17.66 7.61 -8.19
CA TYR A 228 16.69 6.64 -7.68
C TYR A 228 17.21 5.97 -6.41
N LYS A 229 16.47 6.11 -5.31
CA LYS A 229 16.73 5.44 -4.03
C LYS A 229 15.69 4.35 -3.79
N ILE A 230 16.13 3.20 -3.26
CA ILE A 230 15.24 2.08 -2.93
C ILE A 230 14.32 2.54 -1.80
N LYS A 231 13.01 2.33 -1.98
CA LYS A 231 11.99 2.60 -0.95
C LYS A 231 11.51 1.32 -0.28
N LYS A 232 11.21 0.28 -1.06
CA LYS A 232 10.74 -1.01 -0.55
C LYS A 232 11.32 -2.14 -1.38
N THR A 233 11.67 -3.25 -0.72
CA THR A 233 11.90 -4.54 -1.38
C THR A 233 10.81 -5.50 -0.91
N ILE A 234 10.09 -6.06 -1.87
CA ILE A 234 9.07 -7.10 -1.65
C ILE A 234 9.69 -8.41 -2.13
N ASN A 235 9.87 -9.35 -1.20
CA ASN A 235 10.30 -10.70 -1.52
C ASN A 235 9.07 -11.56 -1.80
N VAL A 236 9.00 -12.12 -3.02
CA VAL A 236 7.98 -13.08 -3.44
C VAL A 236 8.63 -14.46 -3.39
N ALA A 237 8.16 -15.29 -2.47
CA ALA A 237 8.71 -16.62 -2.24
C ALA A 237 8.45 -17.54 -3.44
N PRO A 238 9.14 -18.69 -3.54
CA PRO A 238 8.86 -19.66 -4.58
C PRO A 238 7.39 -20.09 -4.59
N HIS A 239 6.78 -20.22 -5.77
CA HIS A 239 5.38 -20.65 -5.95
C HIS A 239 4.35 -19.88 -5.11
N THR A 240 4.55 -18.57 -4.93
CA THR A 240 3.60 -17.70 -4.24
C THR A 240 3.19 -16.51 -5.09
N CYS A 241 2.00 -16.01 -4.81
CA CYS A 241 1.53 -14.72 -5.28
C CYS A 241 1.65 -13.68 -4.16
N SER A 242 2.17 -12.51 -4.50
CA SER A 242 2.22 -11.35 -3.60
C SER A 242 1.52 -10.16 -4.24
N THR A 243 0.54 -9.62 -3.53
CA THR A 243 -0.08 -8.36 -3.86
C THR A 243 0.47 -7.28 -2.95
N TYR A 244 0.82 -6.14 -3.53
CA TYR A 244 1.24 -4.95 -2.81
C TYR A 244 0.53 -3.73 -3.40
N ARG A 245 -0.13 -2.97 -2.53
CA ARG A 245 -0.76 -1.70 -2.87
C ARG A 245 -0.24 -0.65 -1.94
N LYS A 246 0.19 0.47 -2.49
CA LYS A 246 0.55 1.64 -1.72
C LYS A 246 -0.11 2.88 -2.29
N THR A 247 -0.82 3.60 -1.43
CA THR A 247 -1.29 4.95 -1.70
C THR A 247 -0.36 5.92 -0.98
N PHE A 248 0.16 6.91 -1.69
CA PHE A 248 1.15 7.83 -1.16
C PHE A 248 1.05 9.23 -1.82
N PRO A 249 1.38 10.31 -1.08
CA PRO A 249 1.51 11.64 -1.65
C PRO A 249 2.85 11.75 -2.40
N SER A 250 2.84 12.05 -3.70
CA SER A 250 4.10 12.31 -4.43
C SER A 250 3.90 12.84 -5.84
N LYS A 251 4.43 14.03 -6.16
CA LYS A 251 4.60 14.49 -7.55
C LYS A 251 5.78 13.85 -8.30
N ARG A 252 6.73 13.20 -7.61
CA ARG A 252 8.02 12.77 -8.20
C ARG A 252 7.97 11.41 -8.89
N TYR A 253 8.91 11.19 -9.82
CA TYR A 253 9.08 9.95 -10.56
C TYR A 253 9.32 8.76 -9.62
N ARG A 254 8.53 7.71 -9.81
CA ARG A 254 8.68 6.39 -9.19
C ARG A 254 9.15 5.40 -10.23
N ARG A 255 9.89 4.41 -9.76
CA ARG A 255 10.35 3.29 -10.56
C ARG A 255 10.10 2.03 -9.78
N THR A 256 9.71 0.97 -10.46
CA THR A 256 9.68 -0.38 -9.90
C THR A 256 10.51 -1.28 -10.80
N SER A 257 11.25 -2.20 -10.22
CA SER A 257 11.94 -3.26 -10.96
C SER A 257 11.68 -4.63 -10.35
N ILE A 258 11.65 -5.64 -11.20
CA ILE A 258 11.50 -7.05 -10.80
C ILE A 258 12.79 -7.78 -11.20
N SER A 259 13.40 -8.46 -10.24
CA SER A 259 14.70 -9.12 -10.39
C SER A 259 14.76 -10.40 -9.57
N SER A 260 15.67 -11.30 -9.91
CA SER A 260 16.06 -12.46 -9.10
C SER A 260 17.57 -12.40 -8.83
N SER A 261 18.01 -13.17 -7.83
CA SER A 261 19.44 -13.49 -7.66
C SER A 261 19.71 -14.83 -8.35
N GLY A 262 20.65 -14.87 -9.29
CA GLY A 262 21.01 -16.10 -10.03
C GLY A 262 20.86 -15.96 -11.55
N ASN A 263 20.84 -17.09 -12.25
CA ASN A 263 20.75 -17.14 -13.72
C ASN A 263 19.38 -16.62 -14.21
N LEU A 264 19.40 -15.48 -14.90
CA LEU A 264 18.22 -14.73 -15.37
C LEU A 264 17.24 -15.54 -16.23
N ASN A 265 17.68 -16.63 -16.86
CA ASN A 265 16.85 -17.44 -17.77
C ASN A 265 15.89 -18.40 -17.06
N ASN A 266 16.10 -18.67 -15.77
CA ASN A 266 15.34 -19.68 -15.01
C ASN A 266 14.33 -19.08 -14.02
N HIS A 267 14.34 -17.75 -13.82
CA HIS A 267 13.44 -17.10 -12.87
C HIS A 267 12.28 -16.46 -13.62
N ARG A 268 11.15 -17.17 -13.68
CA ARG A 268 9.95 -16.72 -14.38
C ARG A 268 8.95 -16.12 -13.41
N PHE A 269 8.26 -15.09 -13.85
CA PHE A 269 7.18 -14.49 -13.09
C PHE A 269 6.04 -14.07 -14.01
N GLY A 270 4.87 -13.92 -13.40
CA GLY A 270 3.67 -13.43 -14.03
C GLY A 270 3.02 -12.37 -13.14
N GLY A 271 2.13 -11.55 -13.68
CA GLY A 271 1.47 -10.53 -12.88
C GLY A 271 1.16 -9.26 -13.61
N TYR A 272 0.83 -8.23 -12.85
CA TYR A 272 0.77 -6.88 -13.36
C TYR A 272 1.36 -5.87 -12.38
N LEU A 273 1.67 -4.71 -12.94
CA LEU A 273 2.03 -3.50 -12.22
C LEU A 273 1.23 -2.35 -12.78
N LEU A 274 0.63 -1.56 -11.91
CA LEU A 274 -0.23 -0.43 -12.23
C LEU A 274 0.20 0.79 -11.40
N TYR A 275 0.47 1.89 -12.10
CA TYR A 275 0.43 3.23 -11.52
C TYR A 275 -0.91 3.88 -11.89
N THR A 276 -1.58 4.49 -10.93
CA THR A 276 -2.78 5.30 -11.16
C THR A 276 -2.63 6.69 -10.57
N ARG A 277 -3.39 7.64 -11.12
CA ARG A 277 -3.44 9.04 -10.69
C ARG A 277 -2.08 9.76 -10.78
N TYR A 278 -1.22 9.38 -11.73
CA TYR A 278 0.17 9.88 -11.87
C TYR A 278 0.40 10.93 -12.96
#